data_AF-A0A853FSQ7-F1
#
_entry.id   AF-A0A853FSQ7-F1
#
_cell.length_a   1.000
_cell.length_b   1.000
_cell.length_c   1.000
_cell.angle_alpha   90.00
_cell.angle_beta   90.00
_cell.angle_gamma   90.00
#
_symmetry.space_group_name_H-M   'P 1'
#
loop_
_entity.id
_entity.type
_entity.pdbx_description
1 polymer ?
#
loop_
_entity_poly.entity_id
_entity_poly.type
_entity_poly.pdbx_seq_one_letter_code
_entity_poly.pdbx_strand_id
1 'polypeptide(L)' 'MADEPIKGPASYFPSIEKKYGRPIGEWQALVRKNLPAKHMELVAMLKNDHGMGHGHANAVVAHVLAADKS' A
#
# COMPACT_ATOMS: atom_id res chain seq x y z
N MET A 1 26.45 5.83 5.98
CA MET A 1 25.21 5.84 5.16
C MET A 1 24.06 5.77 6.12
N ALA A 2 23.16 6.75 6.11
CA ALA A 2 22.12 6.88 7.13
C ALA A 2 20.98 5.88 6.86
N ASP A 3 20.96 4.80 7.63
CA ASP A 3 19.74 4.01 7.88
C ASP A 3 18.81 4.88 8.73
N GLU A 4 18.09 5.80 8.08
CA GLU A 4 16.91 6.38 8.72
C GLU A 4 15.93 5.25 8.95
N PRO A 5 15.52 4.96 10.21
CA PRO A 5 14.50 3.97 10.45
C PRO A 5 13.27 4.43 9.68
N ILE A 6 12.90 3.69 8.65
CA ILE A 6 11.67 3.94 7.91
C ILE A 6 10.59 3.87 8.98
N LYS A 7 10.05 5.02 9.39
CA LYS A 7 8.99 5.13 10.38
C LYS A 7 7.71 5.38 9.61
N GLY A 8 6.83 4.38 9.53
CA GLY A 8 5.50 4.52 8.94
C GLY A 8 5.12 3.37 8.00
N PRO A 9 4.06 3.54 7.21
CA PRO A 9 3.57 2.50 6.30
C PRO A 9 4.63 1.95 5.33
N ALA A 10 5.62 2.79 4.98
CA ALA A 10 6.70 2.42 4.08
C ALA A 10 7.63 1.31 4.62
N SER A 11 7.69 1.10 5.94
CA SER A 11 8.51 0.01 6.53
C SER A 11 8.01 -1.37 6.12
N TYR A 12 6.73 -1.47 5.74
CA TYR A 12 6.14 -2.72 5.27
C TYR A 12 6.44 -3.03 3.80
N PHE A 13 6.89 -2.04 3.01
CA PHE A 13 7.01 -2.19 1.55
C PHE A 13 7.96 -3.33 1.13
N PRO A 14 9.17 -3.47 1.69
CA PRO A 14 10.04 -4.60 1.34
C PRO A 14 9.38 -5.96 1.61
N SER A 15 8.59 -6.06 2.68
CA SER A 15 7.89 -7.30 3.04
C SER A 15 6.67 -7.56 2.15
N ILE A 16 5.97 -6.50 1.71
CA ILE A 16 4.88 -6.57 0.74
C ILE A 16 5.41 -7.06 -0.61
N GLU A 17 6.48 -6.45 -1.11
CA GLU A 17 7.10 -6.85 -2.39
C GLU A 17 7.57 -8.30 -2.33
N LYS A 18 8.25 -8.69 -1.25
CA LYS A 18 8.70 -10.08 -1.04
C LYS A 18 7.54 -11.08 -0.97
N LYS A 19 6.42 -10.71 -0.34
CA LYS A 19 5.28 -11.61 -0.13
C LYS A 19 4.38 -11.75 -1.36
N TYR A 20 4.16 -10.66 -2.10
CA TYR A 20 3.20 -10.61 -3.21
C TYR A 20 3.86 -10.56 -4.59
N GLY A 21 5.20 -10.49 -4.65
CA GLY A 21 5.97 -10.64 -5.89
C GLY A 21 5.81 -9.49 -6.89
N ARG A 22 5.35 -8.31 -6.44
CA ARG A 22 5.19 -7.12 -7.28
C ARG A 22 5.79 -5.89 -6.60
N PRO A 23 6.45 -4.99 -7.35
CA PRO A 23 6.97 -3.74 -6.82
C PRO A 23 5.90 -2.90 -6.11
N ILE A 24 6.28 -2.12 -5.11
CA ILE A 24 5.33 -1.28 -4.37
C ILE A 24 4.63 -0.26 -5.28
N GLY A 25 5.32 0.24 -6.30
CA GLY A 25 4.76 1.16 -7.29
C GLY A 25 3.55 0.60 -8.02
N GLU A 26 3.52 -0.70 -8.33
CA GLU A 26 2.39 -1.39 -8.96
C GLU A 26 1.16 -1.37 -8.03
N TRP A 27 1.34 -1.68 -6.75
CA TRP A 27 0.27 -1.65 -5.76
C TRP A 27 -0.27 -0.24 -5.55
N GLN A 28 0.62 0.74 -5.47
CA GLN A 28 0.20 2.13 -5.34
C GLN A 28 -0.56 2.62 -6.58
N ALA A 29 -0.11 2.26 -7.79
CA ALA A 29 -0.79 2.59 -9.04
C ALA A 29 -2.18 1.95 -9.11
N LEU A 30 -2.32 0.71 -8.65
CA LEU A 30 -3.61 0.04 -8.55
C LEU A 30 -4.57 0.78 -7.60
N VAL A 31 -4.09 1.21 -6.43
CA VAL A 31 -4.90 2.02 -5.50
C VAL A 31 -5.32 3.35 -6.15
N ARG A 32 -4.39 4.05 -6.82
CA ARG A 32 -4.68 5.32 -7.52
C ARG A 32 -5.73 5.16 -8.62
N LYS A 33 -5.71 4.05 -9.37
CA LYS A 33 -6.72 3.75 -10.40
C LYS A 33 -8.14 3.58 -9.86
N ASN A 34 -8.29 3.29 -8.57
CA ASN A 34 -9.58 3.08 -7.91
C ASN A 34 -10.01 4.30 -7.07
N LEU A 35 -9.26 5.41 -7.10
CA LEU A 35 -9.73 6.66 -6.51
C LEU A 35 -10.94 7.22 -7.31
N PRO A 36 -11.90 7.90 -6.65
CA PRO A 36 -11.87 8.36 -5.25
C PRO A 36 -12.55 7.41 -4.25
N ALA A 37 -12.49 6.08 -4.45
CA ALA A 37 -13.08 5.12 -3.50
C ALA A 37 -12.58 5.33 -2.07
N LYS A 38 -13.41 4.97 -1.08
CA LYS A 38 -13.07 5.17 0.34
C LYS A 38 -11.91 4.26 0.74
N HIS A 39 -11.14 4.70 1.75
CA HIS A 39 -10.01 3.94 2.30
C HIS A 39 -10.32 2.45 2.52
N MET A 40 -11.44 2.14 3.17
CA MET A 40 -11.82 0.76 3.46
C MET A 40 -12.22 -0.05 2.22
N GLU A 41 -12.72 0.60 1.17
CA GLU A 41 -13.04 -0.05 -0.11
C GLU A 41 -11.75 -0.42 -0.85
N LEU A 42 -10.76 0.46 -0.86
CA LEU A 42 -9.43 0.20 -1.43
C LEU A 42 -8.70 -0.93 -0.68
N VAL A 43 -8.80 -0.95 0.66
CA VAL A 43 -8.26 -2.03 1.48
C VAL A 43 -8.98 -3.35 1.17
N ALA A 44 -10.31 -3.33 1.02
CA ALA A 44 -11.08 -4.52 0.67
C ALA A 44 -10.72 -5.05 -0.72
N MET A 45 -10.54 -4.19 -1.72
CA MET A 45 -10.09 -4.58 -3.07
C MET A 45 -8.74 -5.30 -3.02
N LEU A 46 -7.73 -4.74 -2.33
CA LEU A 46 -6.43 -5.41 -2.19
C LEU A 46 -6.52 -6.76 -1.47
N LYS A 47 -7.42 -6.89 -0.50
CA LYS A 47 -7.64 -8.15 0.22
C LYS A 47 -8.32 -9.20 -0.65
N ASN A 48 -9.42 -8.83 -1.30
CA ASN A 48 -10.30 -9.76 -2.01
C ASN A 48 -9.68 -10.17 -3.35
N ASP A 49 -9.11 -9.22 -4.09
CA ASP A 49 -8.68 -9.45 -5.47
C ASP A 49 -7.22 -9.90 -5.52
N HIS A 50 -6.43 -9.54 -4.51
CA HIS A 50 -4.98 -9.79 -4.48
C HIS A 50 -4.51 -10.60 -3.25
N GLY A 51 -5.44 -11.06 -2.39
CA GLY A 51 -5.11 -11.86 -1.22
C GLY A 51 -4.24 -11.13 -0.20
N MET A 52 -4.22 -9.80 -0.22
CA MET A 52 -3.36 -9.01 0.65
C MET A 52 -3.86 -9.08 2.10
N GLY A 53 -2.94 -9.17 3.07
CA GLY A 53 -3.29 -9.14 4.50
C GLY A 53 -3.70 -7.73 4.93
N HIS A 54 -4.50 -7.60 5.99
CA HIS A 54 -5.06 -6.31 6.41
C HIS A 54 -3.98 -5.23 6.66
N GLY A 55 -2.92 -5.56 7.41
CA GLY A 55 -1.83 -4.60 7.69
C GLY A 55 -1.10 -4.14 6.43
N HIS A 56 -0.85 -5.06 5.49
CA HIS A 56 -0.21 -4.76 4.21
C HIS A 56 -1.10 -3.88 3.32
N ALA A 57 -2.38 -4.24 3.17
CA ALA A 57 -3.33 -3.47 2.39
C ALA A 57 -3.50 -2.06 2.96
N ASN A 58 -3.64 -1.95 4.28
CA ASN A 58 -3.74 -0.67 4.96
C ASN A 58 -2.49 0.20 4.76
N ALA A 59 -1.29 -0.40 4.81
CA ALA A 59 -0.05 0.34 4.60
C ALA A 59 0.06 0.95 3.19
N VAL A 60 -0.31 0.19 2.15
CA VAL A 60 -0.32 0.70 0.76
C VAL A 60 -1.33 1.84 0.61
N VAL A 61 -2.58 1.62 1.04
CA VAL A 61 -3.67 2.59 0.87
C VAL A 61 -3.40 3.88 1.64
N ALA A 62 -2.99 3.78 2.91
CA ALA A 62 -2.68 4.94 3.73
C ALA A 62 -1.56 5.79 3.12
N HIS A 63 -0.52 5.16 2.57
CA HIS A 63 0.57 5.86 1.92
C HIS A 63 0.11 6.60 0.65
N VAL A 64 -0.70 5.96 -0.21
CA VAL A 64 -1.21 6.59 -1.42
C VAL A 64 -2.12 7.78 -1.09
N LEU A 65 -3.05 7.62 -0.15
CA LEU A 65 -3.97 8.70 0.24
C LEU A 65 -3.26 9.86 0.94
N ALA A 66 -2.20 9.60 1.69
CA ALA A 66 -1.37 10.65 2.27
C ALA A 66 -0.64 11.44 1.18
N ALA A 67 -0.10 10.75 0.15
CA ALA A 67 0.58 11.39 -0.98
C ALA A 67 -0.38 12.19 -1.88
N ASP A 68 -1.63 11.73 -2.05
CA ASP A 68 -2.63 12.37 -2.92
C ASP A 68 -3.27 13.62 -2.28
N LYS A 69 -3.27 13.71 -0.94
CA LYS A 69 -3.74 14.89 -0.20
C LYS A 69 -2.76 16.08 -0.19
N SER A 70 -1.64 15.97 -0.91
CA SER A 70 -0.55 16.95 -0.92
C SER A 70 -0.71 17.99 -2.03
#